data_AF-A0A1Y1W0M6-F1
#
_entry.id   AF-A0A1Y1W0M6-F1
#
_cell.length_a   1.000
_cell.length_b   1.000
_cell.length_c   1.000
_cell.angle_alpha   90.00
_cell.angle_beta   90.00
_cell.angle_gamma   90.00
#
_symmetry.space_group_name_H-M   'P 1'
#
loop_
_entity.id
_entity.type
_entity.pdbx_description
1 polymer ?
#
loop_
_entity_poly.entity_id
_entity_poly.type
_entity_poly.pdbx_seq_one_letter_code
_entity_poly.pdbx_strand_id
1 'polypeptide(L)'
;MGKRGEDGRCADTRIAPELKASKLAQHLATVAREMPVMGVDEMRGEFLMRWRTWNCNMAGVGKEIARALSDAPGDAELLGMQRAAAVMAGDGEFEVSDFTVLDHALIALLQQDLPAFLARSDQIDGWLAAHSADLLGHLRILDSFRNVFAEDPRAFYLRALADSYLVYEELWRVVMDYLGAANATEQMQEVAMRVPMTSDRMAQQVLDVCEKHKLQEAMERILRQRAHQQWRRGRRGAAISDFAQANDDIQVAAVCNELWQEYLESGQLTYGSAIDGVLGVVHPRVQFLALYRDFHEAYVKRELKVAGKALLEILVGELAPRDACEGPIGGRGAVAGRQ
;
A
#
# COMPACT_ATOMS: atom_id res chain seq x y z
N MET A 1 41.49 71.23 70.13
CA MET A 1 42.41 70.70 69.10
C MET A 1 41.90 69.32 68.66
N GLY A 2 41.73 69.09 67.36
CA GLY A 2 41.45 67.79 66.71
C GLY A 2 39.98 67.35 66.73
N LYS A 3 39.15 67.59 65.69
CA LYS A 3 39.03 67.00 64.33
C LYS A 3 38.37 65.60 64.27
N ARG A 4 37.18 65.59 63.63
CA ARG A 4 36.57 64.59 62.70
C ARG A 4 36.16 63.22 63.29
N GLY A 5 35.07 62.59 62.85
CA GLY A 5 34.33 62.76 61.60
C GLY A 5 32.83 62.46 61.71
N GLU A 6 32.07 63.22 60.94
CA GLU A 6 30.86 62.73 60.27
C GLU A 6 31.30 61.66 59.28
N ASP A 7 30.69 60.48 59.31
CA ASP A 7 30.69 59.60 58.14
C ASP A 7 29.26 59.16 57.87
N GLY A 8 28.86 59.45 56.63
CA GLY A 8 27.53 59.30 56.11
C GLY A 8 27.08 57.85 56.08
N ARG A 9 25.80 57.67 56.43
CA ARG A 9 25.00 56.54 55.99
C ARG A 9 24.98 56.53 54.46
N CYS A 10 25.89 55.77 53.85
CA CYS A 10 25.75 55.33 52.47
C CYS A 10 24.83 54.10 52.49
N ALA A 11 23.58 54.30 52.09
CA ALA A 11 22.62 53.23 51.90
C ALA A 11 23.11 52.36 50.73
N ASP A 12 23.74 51.23 51.05
CA ASP A 12 24.12 50.19 50.10
C ASP A 12 22.83 49.54 49.59
N THR A 13 22.27 50.06 48.50
CA THR A 13 21.12 49.46 47.78
C THR A 13 21.57 48.22 47.01
N ARG A 14 22.00 47.19 47.74
CA ARG A 14 22.03 45.81 47.24
C ARG A 14 20.62 45.26 47.33
N ILE A 15 19.81 45.55 46.31
CA ILE A 15 18.57 44.80 46.09
C ILE A 15 18.98 43.34 45.93
N ALA A 16 18.57 42.50 46.88
CA ALA A 16 18.93 41.08 46.95
C ALA A 16 18.72 40.39 45.59
N PRO A 17 19.66 39.55 45.13
CA PRO A 17 19.58 38.86 43.83
C PRO A 17 18.27 38.06 43.65
N GLU A 18 17.72 37.52 44.74
CA GLU A 18 16.42 36.83 44.77
C GLU A 18 15.24 37.74 44.39
N LEU A 19 15.29 39.02 44.78
CA LEU A 19 14.26 40.01 44.44
C LEU A 19 14.31 40.43 42.96
N LYS A 20 15.48 40.35 42.33
CA LYS A 20 15.65 40.58 40.89
C LYS A 20 15.16 39.38 40.08
N ALA A 21 15.51 38.16 40.50
CA ALA A 21 15.06 36.92 39.85
C ALA A 21 13.52 36.76 39.91
N SER A 22 12.91 37.05 41.06
CA SER A 22 11.45 37.00 41.22
C SER A 22 10.72 38.00 40.31
N LYS A 23 11.25 39.22 40.14
CA LYS A 23 10.68 40.23 39.23
C LYS A 23 10.83 39.84 37.75
N LEU A 24 11.98 39.30 37.37
CA LEU A 24 12.22 38.79 36.01
C LEU A 24 11.28 37.62 35.68
N ALA A 25 11.09 36.68 36.61
CA ALA A 25 10.15 35.58 36.44
C ALA A 25 8.69 36.04 36.33
N GLN A 26 8.27 37.02 37.13
CA GLN A 26 6.94 37.63 37.03
C GLN A 26 6.74 38.37 35.72
N HIS A 27 7.78 39.08 35.24
CA HIS A 27 7.73 39.80 33.98
C HIS A 27 7.63 38.82 32.79
N LEU A 28 8.46 37.77 32.78
CA LEU A 28 8.40 36.67 31.82
C LEU A 28 7.01 36.01 31.82
N ALA A 29 6.47 35.69 32.99
CA ALA A 29 5.14 35.09 33.10
C ALA A 29 4.02 36.01 32.59
N THR A 30 4.17 37.33 32.78
CA THR A 30 3.20 38.32 32.28
C THR A 30 3.24 38.38 30.75
N VAL A 31 4.43 38.54 30.16
CA VAL A 31 4.59 38.57 28.70
C VAL A 31 4.14 37.24 28.09
N ALA A 32 4.49 36.10 28.69
CA ALA A 32 4.06 34.78 28.19
C ALA A 32 2.53 34.61 28.19
N ARG A 33 1.81 35.13 29.20
CA ARG A 33 0.33 35.09 29.24
C ARG A 33 -0.32 35.95 28.16
N GLU A 34 0.37 36.99 27.70
CA GLU A 34 -0.10 37.89 26.65
C GLU A 34 0.23 37.38 25.24
N MET A 35 0.75 36.15 25.11
CA MET A 35 1.09 35.56 23.81
C MET A 35 -0.14 35.57 22.88
N PRO A 36 -0.07 36.32 21.76
CA PRO A 36 -1.22 36.45 20.89
C PRO A 36 -1.44 35.14 20.13
N VAL A 37 -2.63 34.58 20.30
CA VAL A 37 -3.18 33.50 19.46
C VAL A 37 -4.14 34.15 18.45
N MET A 38 -4.06 33.74 17.19
CA MET A 38 -4.93 34.25 16.13
C MET A 38 -6.37 33.81 16.38
N GLY A 39 -7.30 34.76 16.43
CA GLY A 39 -8.73 34.47 16.53
C GLY A 39 -9.32 33.98 15.20
N VAL A 40 -10.45 33.26 15.26
CA VAL A 40 -11.12 32.66 14.09
C VAL A 40 -11.53 33.73 13.05
N ASP A 41 -11.86 34.94 13.50
CA ASP A 41 -12.32 36.05 12.67
C ASP A 41 -11.33 37.23 12.63
N GLU A 42 -10.10 37.04 13.11
CA GLU A 42 -9.10 38.10 13.18
C GLU A 42 -8.43 38.34 11.82
N MET A 43 -8.36 39.59 11.38
CA MET A 43 -7.62 39.97 10.19
C MET A 43 -6.12 39.71 10.38
N ARG A 44 -5.48 39.01 9.44
CA ARG A 44 -4.05 38.66 9.49
C ARG A 44 -3.14 39.84 9.83
N GLY A 45 -3.46 41.04 9.36
CA GLY A 45 -2.71 42.27 9.66
C GLY A 45 -2.74 42.67 11.13
N GLU A 46 -3.89 42.55 11.79
CA GLU A 46 -4.08 42.89 13.21
C GLU A 46 -3.33 41.90 14.11
N PHE A 47 -3.44 40.61 13.80
CA PHE A 47 -2.67 39.56 14.45
C PHE A 47 -1.16 39.83 14.34
N LEU A 48 -0.67 40.12 13.13
CA LEU A 48 0.77 40.38 12.90
C LEU A 48 1.28 41.60 13.69
N MET A 49 0.45 42.63 13.88
CA MET A 49 0.82 43.77 14.71
C MET A 49 0.93 43.38 16.19
N ARG A 50 -0.09 42.69 16.74
CA ARG A 50 -0.04 42.16 18.11
C ARG A 50 1.15 41.23 18.33
N TRP A 51 1.41 40.34 17.37
CA TRP A 51 2.54 39.43 17.38
C TRP A 51 3.88 40.18 17.40
N ARG A 52 4.04 41.21 16.55
CA ARG A 52 5.25 42.05 16.54
C ARG A 52 5.47 42.75 17.88
N THR A 53 4.43 43.37 18.44
CA THR A 53 4.52 44.05 19.73
C THR A 53 4.90 43.08 20.85
N TRP A 54 4.24 41.93 20.90
CA TRP A 54 4.56 40.86 21.84
C TRP A 54 6.01 40.39 21.69
N ASN A 55 6.47 40.16 20.45
CA ASN A 55 7.83 39.71 20.17
C ASN A 55 8.89 40.74 20.58
N CYS A 56 8.63 42.04 20.38
CA CYS A 56 9.51 43.11 20.87
C CYS A 56 9.61 43.11 22.40
N ASN A 57 8.48 42.93 23.10
CA ASN A 57 8.46 42.84 24.56
C ASN A 57 9.24 41.60 25.04
N MET A 58 9.01 40.45 24.40
CA MET A 58 9.67 39.19 24.73
C MET A 58 11.19 39.26 24.50
N ALA A 59 11.64 39.89 23.41
CA ALA A 59 13.06 40.15 23.17
C ALA A 59 13.69 41.09 24.21
N GLY A 60 12.93 42.07 24.71
CA GLY A 60 13.33 42.91 25.83
C GLY A 60 13.60 42.08 27.10
N VAL A 61 12.65 41.22 27.48
CA VAL A 61 12.81 40.31 28.63
C VAL A 61 13.99 39.36 28.43
N GLY A 62 14.17 38.80 27.24
CA GLY A 62 15.31 37.94 26.91
C GLY A 62 16.65 38.63 27.13
N LYS A 63 16.81 39.88 26.70
CA LYS A 63 18.02 40.69 26.93
C LYS A 63 18.26 40.99 28.41
N GLU A 64 17.21 41.22 29.19
CA GLU A 64 17.34 41.43 30.64
C GLU A 64 17.76 40.16 31.37
N ILE A 65 17.21 39.00 31.00
CA ILE A 65 17.62 37.70 31.52
C ILE A 65 19.07 37.41 31.13
N ALA A 66 19.46 37.61 29.87
CA ALA A 66 20.83 37.40 29.40
C ALA A 66 21.84 38.27 30.17
N ARG A 67 21.52 39.54 30.43
CA ARG A 67 22.35 40.43 31.27
C ARG A 67 22.39 40.01 32.73
N ALA A 68 21.32 39.44 33.27
CA ALA A 68 21.29 38.96 34.65
C ALA A 68 22.10 37.67 34.82
N LEU A 69 22.20 36.86 33.77
CA LEU A 69 22.91 35.57 33.77
C LEU A 69 24.34 35.66 33.22
N SER A 70 24.79 36.79 32.66
CA SER A 70 26.15 36.94 32.08
C SER A 70 27.27 36.72 33.10
N ASP A 71 26.98 36.96 34.38
CA ASP A 71 27.96 36.92 35.47
C ASP A 71 27.87 35.64 36.31
N ALA A 72 27.00 34.69 35.93
CA ALA A 72 26.72 33.50 36.72
C ALA A 72 27.64 32.32 36.34
N PRO A 73 28.12 31.52 37.32
CA PRO A 73 29.02 30.40 37.05
C PRO A 73 28.35 29.31 36.21
N GLY A 74 29.14 28.60 35.40
CA GLY A 74 28.73 27.65 34.35
C GLY A 74 28.06 26.36 34.83
N ASP A 75 26.96 26.50 35.55
CA ASP A 75 26.02 25.42 35.87
C ASP A 75 25.20 25.07 34.61
N ALA A 76 24.94 23.78 34.39
CA ALA A 76 24.24 23.27 33.22
C ALA A 76 22.79 23.79 33.13
N GLU A 77 22.12 23.97 34.28
CA GLU A 77 20.76 24.54 34.32
C GLU A 77 20.74 26.02 33.91
N LEU A 78 21.77 26.78 34.33
CA LEU A 78 21.94 28.18 33.96
C LEU A 78 22.29 28.34 32.48
N LEU A 79 23.07 27.42 31.91
CA LEU A 79 23.38 27.41 30.49
C LEU A 79 22.12 27.21 29.63
N GLY A 80 21.19 26.34 30.07
CA GLY A 80 19.88 26.17 29.42
C GLY A 80 19.04 27.45 29.43
N MET A 81 19.04 28.18 30.55
CA MET A 81 18.35 29.47 30.67
C MET A 81 19.01 30.59 29.85
N GLN A 82 20.34 30.62 29.78
CA GLN A 82 21.09 31.54 28.93
C GLN A 82 20.79 31.29 27.43
N ARG A 83 20.75 30.02 27.01
CA ARG A 83 20.35 29.63 25.64
C ARG A 83 18.92 30.08 25.34
N ALA A 84 17.95 29.78 26.22
CA ALA A 84 16.57 30.24 26.06
C ALA A 84 16.48 31.78 25.98
N ALA A 85 17.24 32.49 26.81
CA ALA A 85 17.29 33.96 26.79
C ALA A 85 17.88 34.52 25.49
N ALA A 86 18.93 33.89 24.95
CA ALA A 86 19.53 34.25 23.67
C ALA A 86 18.55 34.04 22.51
N VAL A 87 17.81 32.92 22.52
CA VAL A 87 16.74 32.65 21.54
C VAL A 87 15.63 33.70 21.61
N MET A 88 15.18 34.02 22.83
CA MET A 88 14.17 35.06 23.05
C MET A 88 14.68 36.44 22.61
N ALA A 89 15.97 36.75 22.79
CA ALA A 89 16.59 37.99 22.38
C ALA A 89 16.83 38.12 20.86
N GLY A 90 16.72 37.00 20.11
CA GLY A 90 17.05 36.92 18.70
C GLY A 90 18.54 36.74 18.40
N ASP A 91 19.35 36.47 19.43
CA ASP A 91 20.82 36.40 19.38
C ASP A 91 21.35 34.95 19.47
N GLY A 92 20.47 33.94 19.38
CA GLY A 92 20.83 32.54 19.56
C GLY A 92 21.57 31.93 18.38
N GLU A 93 22.89 31.84 18.45
CA GLU A 93 23.66 30.85 17.70
C GLU A 93 23.51 29.50 18.43
N PHE A 94 22.71 28.59 17.86
CA PHE A 94 22.63 27.23 18.35
C PHE A 94 23.87 26.45 17.89
N GLU A 95 24.63 25.88 18.83
CA GLU A 95 25.58 24.82 18.47
C GLU A 95 24.77 23.61 17.98
N VAL A 96 24.87 23.33 16.68
CA VAL A 96 24.12 22.29 15.95
C VAL A 96 24.39 20.87 16.48
N SER A 97 25.35 20.71 17.40
CA SER A 97 25.79 19.41 17.93
C SER A 97 24.75 18.68 18.78
N ASP A 98 23.72 19.36 19.28
CA ASP A 98 22.69 18.76 20.16
C ASP A 98 21.42 18.32 19.40
N PHE A 99 21.36 18.50 18.07
CA PHE A 99 20.15 18.25 17.30
C PHE A 99 19.95 16.76 17.00
N THR A 100 18.75 16.27 17.28
CA THR A 100 18.31 14.93 16.91
C THR A 100 18.10 14.83 15.40
N VAL A 101 17.93 13.61 14.87
CA VAL A 101 17.60 13.40 13.45
C VAL A 101 16.28 14.10 13.08
N LEU A 102 15.31 14.13 14.01
CA LEU A 102 14.06 14.84 13.83
C LEU A 102 14.27 16.35 13.71
N ASP A 103 15.10 16.96 14.54
CA ASP A 103 15.40 18.40 14.47
C ASP A 103 16.02 18.74 13.11
N HIS A 104 16.95 17.92 12.65
CA HIS A 104 17.54 18.06 11.32
C HIS A 104 16.50 17.88 10.21
N ALA A 105 15.56 16.94 10.33
CA ALA A 105 14.48 16.77 9.36
C ALA A 105 13.59 18.03 9.31
N LEU A 106 13.18 18.55 10.47
CA LEU A 106 12.37 19.77 10.57
C LEU A 106 13.10 21.00 10.00
N ILE A 107 14.40 21.14 10.27
CA ILE A 107 15.21 22.22 9.69
C ILE A 107 15.25 22.11 8.17
N ALA A 108 15.45 20.91 7.62
CA ALA A 108 15.42 20.70 6.16
C ALA A 108 14.06 21.06 5.56
N LEU A 109 12.96 20.68 6.22
CA LEU A 109 11.61 21.01 5.79
C LEU A 109 11.38 22.54 5.79
N LEU A 110 11.79 23.23 6.85
CA LEU A 110 11.70 24.69 6.95
C LEU A 110 12.55 25.42 5.90
N GLN A 111 13.69 24.83 5.54
CA GLN A 111 14.58 25.33 4.48
C GLN A 111 14.12 24.92 3.07
N GLN A 112 13.03 24.16 2.93
CA GLN A 112 12.54 23.59 1.67
C GLN A 112 13.53 22.65 0.98
N ASP A 113 14.49 22.10 1.72
CA ASP A 113 15.36 21.02 1.26
C ASP A 113 14.63 19.68 1.40
N LEU A 114 13.72 19.41 0.46
CA LEU A 114 12.89 18.20 0.47
C LEU A 114 13.73 16.90 0.36
N PRO A 115 14.79 16.82 -0.46
CA PRO A 115 15.67 15.65 -0.46
C PRO A 115 16.25 15.36 0.93
N ALA A 116 16.81 16.37 1.61
CA ALA A 116 17.36 16.16 2.95
C ALA A 116 16.27 15.82 3.97
N PHE A 117 15.09 16.43 3.87
CA PHE A 117 13.95 16.12 4.73
C PHE A 117 13.49 14.67 4.58
N LEU A 118 13.29 14.19 3.35
CA LEU A 118 12.84 12.82 3.10
C LEU A 118 13.90 11.79 3.49
N ALA A 119 15.18 12.05 3.20
CA ALA A 119 16.28 11.17 3.62
C ALA A 119 16.41 11.07 5.15
N ARG A 120 16.23 12.18 5.87
CA ARG A 120 16.24 12.17 7.35
C ARG A 120 14.97 11.56 7.93
N SER A 121 13.84 11.73 7.28
CA SER A 121 12.58 11.06 7.67
C SER A 121 12.72 9.56 7.58
N ASP A 122 13.40 9.06 6.54
CA ASP A 122 13.64 7.63 6.33
C ASP A 122 14.59 7.03 7.39
N GLN A 123 15.56 7.82 7.86
CA GLN A 123 16.42 7.43 8.99
C GLN A 123 15.66 7.30 10.31
N ILE A 124 14.53 8.02 10.45
CA ILE A 124 13.68 7.92 11.64
C ILE A 124 12.75 6.71 11.49
N ASP A 125 11.97 6.68 10.40
CA ASP A 125 11.01 5.63 10.08
C ASP A 125 10.65 5.69 8.58
N GLY A 126 10.78 4.57 7.88
CA GLY A 126 10.39 4.46 6.47
C GLY A 126 8.90 4.73 6.24
N TRP A 127 8.05 4.47 7.23
CA TRP A 127 6.62 4.86 7.17
C TRP A 127 6.46 6.38 7.09
N LEU A 128 7.19 7.11 7.93
CA LEU A 128 7.17 8.57 7.95
C LEU A 128 7.66 9.14 6.61
N ALA A 129 8.75 8.61 6.05
CA ALA A 129 9.27 9.05 4.76
C ALA A 129 8.27 8.82 3.63
N ALA A 130 7.71 7.61 3.54
CA ALA A 130 6.75 7.24 2.51
C ALA A 130 5.48 8.09 2.56
N HIS A 131 4.92 8.29 3.75
CA HIS A 131 3.67 9.06 3.90
C HIS A 131 3.90 10.56 3.75
N SER A 132 5.08 11.06 4.14
CA SER A 132 5.47 12.44 3.85
C SER A 132 5.64 12.67 2.35
N ALA A 133 6.31 11.76 1.65
CA ALA A 133 6.45 11.83 0.19
C ALA A 133 5.10 11.73 -0.52
N ASP A 134 4.21 10.83 -0.07
CA ASP A 134 2.86 10.70 -0.63
C ASP A 134 2.02 11.97 -0.43
N LEU A 135 2.04 12.56 0.77
CA LEU A 135 1.35 13.83 1.07
C LEU A 135 1.89 14.97 0.21
N LEU A 136 3.22 15.15 0.17
CA LEU A 136 3.87 16.19 -0.63
C LEU A 136 3.59 16.02 -2.13
N GLY A 137 3.47 14.77 -2.60
CA GLY A 137 3.09 14.42 -3.97
C GLY A 137 1.63 14.80 -4.27
N HIS A 138 0.69 14.45 -3.39
CA HIS A 138 -0.72 14.83 -3.52
C HIS A 138 -0.92 16.36 -3.50
N LEU A 139 -0.10 17.08 -2.73
CA LEU A 139 -0.06 18.55 -2.73
C LEU A 139 0.64 19.15 -3.95
N ARG A 140 1.19 18.33 -4.85
CA ARG A 140 1.97 18.74 -6.03
C ARG A 140 3.21 19.58 -5.71
N ILE A 141 3.70 19.50 -4.47
CA ILE A 141 4.92 20.20 -4.06
C ILE A 141 6.12 19.54 -4.74
N LEU A 142 6.16 18.20 -4.76
CA LEU A 142 7.25 17.42 -5.39
C LEU A 142 7.40 17.68 -6.89
N ASP A 143 6.33 18.10 -7.59
CA ASP A 143 6.40 18.46 -9.00
C ASP A 143 7.39 19.60 -9.27
N SER A 144 7.52 20.54 -8.33
CA SER A 144 8.45 21.67 -8.43
C SER A 144 9.91 21.26 -8.21
N PHE A 145 10.16 20.07 -7.67
CA PHE A 145 11.48 19.56 -7.32
C PHE A 145 11.89 18.33 -8.13
N ARG A 146 11.13 17.95 -9.18
CA ARG A 146 11.40 16.74 -9.99
C ARG A 146 12.83 16.66 -10.53
N ASN A 147 13.44 17.78 -10.89
CA ASN A 147 14.81 17.82 -11.43
C ASN A 147 15.90 17.53 -10.39
N VAL A 148 15.56 17.57 -9.10
CA VAL A 148 16.49 17.31 -7.99
C VAL A 148 16.57 15.81 -7.67
N PHE A 149 15.52 15.05 -7.98
CA PHE A 149 15.45 13.62 -7.74
C PHE A 149 15.81 12.82 -9.00
N ALA A 150 16.48 11.69 -8.82
CA ALA A 150 16.84 10.80 -9.93
C ALA A 150 15.64 10.02 -10.49
N GLU A 151 14.66 9.75 -9.64
CA GLU A 151 13.39 9.09 -9.96
C GLU A 151 12.26 9.78 -9.19
N ASP A 152 11.00 9.37 -9.42
CA ASP A 152 9.88 9.93 -8.67
C ASP A 152 10.02 9.61 -7.17
N PRO A 153 10.25 10.61 -6.29
CA PRO A 153 10.45 10.39 -4.87
C PRO A 153 9.23 9.75 -4.21
N ARG A 154 8.02 10.06 -4.68
CA ARG A 154 6.80 9.42 -4.16
C ARG A 154 6.81 7.92 -4.44
N ALA A 155 7.02 7.54 -5.70
CA ALA A 155 7.07 6.14 -6.08
C ALA A 155 8.25 5.39 -5.43
N PHE A 156 9.39 6.05 -5.22
CA PHE A 156 10.55 5.47 -4.53
C PHE A 156 10.22 5.07 -3.09
N TYR A 157 9.77 6.01 -2.25
CA TYR A 157 9.52 5.69 -0.84
C TYR A 157 8.33 4.77 -0.62
N LEU A 158 7.29 4.85 -1.46
CA LEU A 158 6.17 3.90 -1.39
C LEU A 158 6.60 2.47 -1.73
N ARG A 159 7.47 2.27 -2.72
CA ARG A 159 8.04 0.96 -3.04
C ARG A 159 8.93 0.45 -1.91
N ALA A 160 9.81 1.29 -1.37
CA ALA A 160 10.67 0.92 -0.24
C ALA A 160 9.85 0.49 0.98
N LEU A 161 8.76 1.20 1.28
CA LEU A 161 7.84 0.80 2.35
C LEU A 161 7.14 -0.52 2.04
N ALA A 162 6.64 -0.70 0.81
CA ALA A 162 6.01 -1.93 0.39
C ALA A 162 6.96 -3.13 0.51
N ASP A 163 8.22 -2.97 0.10
CA ASP A 163 9.27 -3.99 0.23
C ASP A 163 9.53 -4.37 1.68
N SER A 164 9.50 -3.40 2.60
CA SER A 164 9.66 -3.68 4.05
C SER A 164 8.51 -4.54 4.62
N TYR A 165 7.32 -4.47 4.01
CA TYR A 165 6.14 -5.23 4.44
C TYR A 165 6.01 -6.60 3.77
N LEU A 166 6.79 -6.89 2.72
CA LEU A 166 6.79 -8.19 2.05
C LEU A 166 7.17 -9.36 2.97
N VAL A 167 7.87 -9.09 4.07
CA VAL A 167 8.24 -10.08 5.08
C VAL A 167 7.00 -10.69 5.77
N TYR A 168 5.91 -9.93 5.84
CA TYR A 168 4.68 -10.33 6.55
C TYR A 168 3.62 -10.82 5.55
N GLU A 169 3.40 -12.13 5.51
CA GLU A 169 2.44 -12.76 4.58
C GLU A 169 1.03 -12.16 4.69
N GLU A 170 0.60 -11.73 5.88
CA GLU A 170 -0.74 -11.16 6.11
C GLU A 170 -0.92 -9.76 5.50
N LEU A 171 0.18 -9.05 5.23
CA LEU A 171 0.16 -7.65 4.75
C LEU A 171 0.22 -7.53 3.22
N TRP A 172 0.18 -8.64 2.48
CA TRP A 172 0.30 -8.61 1.02
C TRP A 172 -0.71 -7.66 0.33
N ARG A 173 -1.92 -7.50 0.88
CA ARG A 173 -2.92 -6.56 0.36
C ARG A 173 -2.46 -5.11 0.47
N VAL A 174 -1.92 -4.76 1.64
CA VAL A 174 -1.38 -3.41 1.92
C VAL A 174 -0.19 -3.14 1.01
N VAL A 175 0.68 -4.13 0.81
CA VAL A 175 1.77 -4.07 -0.16
C VAL A 175 1.24 -3.80 -1.56
N MET A 176 0.23 -4.55 -2.02
CA MET A 176 -0.37 -4.35 -3.35
C MET A 176 -0.98 -2.96 -3.52
N ASP A 177 -1.61 -2.41 -2.48
CA ASP A 177 -2.15 -1.05 -2.51
C ASP A 177 -1.03 0.01 -2.59
N TYR A 178 0.07 -0.14 -1.85
CA TYR A 178 1.22 0.77 -1.95
C TYR A 178 1.94 0.68 -3.30
N LEU A 179 2.20 -0.53 -3.80
CA LEU A 179 2.78 -0.73 -5.13
C LEU A 179 1.86 -0.19 -6.23
N GLY A 180 0.54 -0.34 -6.06
CA GLY A 180 -0.46 0.25 -6.94
C GLY A 180 -0.41 1.77 -6.95
N ALA A 181 -0.29 2.40 -5.77
CA ALA A 181 -0.14 3.86 -5.65
C ALA A 181 1.18 4.39 -6.25
N ALA A 182 2.22 3.55 -6.25
CA ALA A 182 3.51 3.81 -6.88
C ALA A 182 3.57 3.41 -8.38
N ASN A 183 2.49 2.88 -8.96
CA ASN A 183 2.42 2.35 -10.33
C ASN A 183 3.46 1.23 -10.63
N ALA A 184 3.86 0.46 -9.63
CA ALA A 184 4.91 -0.54 -9.71
C ALA A 184 4.39 -1.91 -10.22
N THR A 185 3.85 -1.93 -11.44
CA THR A 185 3.12 -3.09 -12.00
C THR A 185 3.92 -4.39 -12.00
N GLU A 186 5.21 -4.34 -12.35
CA GLU A 186 6.09 -5.54 -12.38
C GLU A 186 6.24 -6.16 -10.99
N GLN A 187 6.52 -5.33 -9.98
CA GLN A 187 6.62 -5.79 -8.59
C GLN A 187 5.28 -6.36 -8.11
N MET A 188 4.15 -5.74 -8.47
CA MET A 188 2.83 -6.27 -8.12
C MET A 188 2.58 -7.66 -8.70
N GLN A 189 3.01 -7.93 -9.94
CA GLN A 189 2.91 -9.25 -10.54
C GLN A 189 3.73 -10.28 -9.76
N GLU A 190 4.96 -9.95 -9.38
CA GLU A 190 5.80 -10.83 -8.58
C GLU A 190 5.17 -11.15 -7.22
N VAL A 191 4.64 -10.13 -6.54
CA VAL A 191 3.99 -10.29 -5.24
C VAL A 191 2.77 -11.18 -5.37
N ALA A 192 1.89 -10.93 -6.34
CA ALA A 192 0.70 -11.74 -6.58
C ALA A 192 1.04 -13.23 -6.80
N MET A 193 2.15 -13.52 -7.49
CA MET A 193 2.62 -14.89 -7.73
C MET A 193 3.21 -15.58 -6.48
N ARG A 194 3.64 -14.83 -5.47
CA ARG A 194 4.21 -15.37 -4.23
C ARG A 194 3.17 -15.63 -3.14
N VAL A 195 1.98 -15.04 -3.24
CA VAL A 195 0.93 -15.19 -2.22
C VAL A 195 0.53 -16.68 -2.10
N PRO A 196 0.61 -17.28 -0.90
CA PRO A 196 0.25 -18.68 -0.71
C PRO A 196 -1.27 -18.88 -0.88
N MET A 197 -1.66 -19.57 -1.97
CA MET A 197 -3.06 -19.89 -2.27
C MET A 197 -3.52 -21.15 -1.54
N THR A 198 -3.68 -21.06 -0.21
CA THR A 198 -4.06 -22.20 0.64
C THR A 198 -5.53 -22.62 0.47
N SER A 199 -6.40 -21.69 0.07
CA SER A 199 -7.84 -21.92 -0.09
C SER A 199 -8.38 -21.26 -1.36
N ASP A 200 -9.51 -21.76 -1.87
CA ASP A 200 -10.20 -21.18 -3.03
C ASP A 200 -10.62 -19.73 -2.78
N ARG A 201 -11.00 -19.41 -1.52
CA ARG A 201 -11.33 -18.04 -1.11
C ARG A 201 -10.11 -17.13 -1.23
N MET A 202 -8.94 -17.58 -0.80
CA MET A 202 -7.69 -16.82 -0.92
C MET A 202 -7.32 -16.63 -2.40
N ALA A 203 -7.42 -17.68 -3.22
CA ALA A 203 -7.15 -17.58 -4.65
C ALA A 203 -8.07 -16.56 -5.33
N GLN A 204 -9.37 -16.56 -5.00
CA GLN A 204 -10.31 -15.57 -5.51
C GLN A 204 -9.93 -14.15 -5.09
N GLN A 205 -9.56 -13.96 -3.83
CA GLN A 205 -9.13 -12.66 -3.33
C GLN A 205 -7.90 -12.11 -4.05
N VAL A 206 -6.93 -12.97 -4.40
CA VAL A 206 -5.76 -12.56 -5.19
C VAL A 206 -6.20 -12.18 -6.61
N LEU A 207 -7.08 -12.97 -7.23
CA LEU A 207 -7.62 -12.66 -8.56
C LEU A 207 -8.37 -11.32 -8.59
N ASP A 208 -9.21 -11.03 -7.59
CA ASP A 208 -9.94 -9.77 -7.50
C ASP A 208 -8.98 -8.56 -7.43
N VAL A 209 -7.86 -8.69 -6.71
CA VAL A 209 -6.80 -7.66 -6.64
C VAL A 209 -6.06 -7.55 -7.98
N CYS A 210 -5.72 -8.67 -8.61
CA CYS A 210 -5.11 -8.68 -9.94
C CYS A 210 -6.02 -8.00 -10.98
N GLU A 211 -7.33 -8.23 -10.93
CA GLU A 211 -8.32 -7.58 -11.80
C GLU A 211 -8.37 -6.07 -11.55
N LYS A 212 -8.48 -5.65 -10.28
CA LYS A 212 -8.46 -4.22 -9.88
C LYS A 212 -7.26 -3.48 -10.46
N HIS A 213 -6.08 -4.11 -10.44
CA HIS A 213 -4.83 -3.53 -10.92
C HIS A 213 -4.46 -3.94 -12.36
N LYS A 214 -5.35 -4.62 -13.10
CA LYS A 214 -5.17 -5.07 -14.48
C LYS A 214 -3.91 -5.92 -14.71
N LEU A 215 -3.57 -6.76 -13.75
CA LEU A 215 -2.40 -7.66 -13.77
C LEU A 215 -2.69 -8.94 -14.56
N GLN A 216 -2.88 -8.82 -15.88
CA GLN A 216 -3.31 -9.91 -16.76
C GLN A 216 -2.38 -11.13 -16.70
N GLU A 217 -1.07 -10.94 -16.79
CA GLU A 217 -0.11 -12.05 -16.78
C GLU A 217 -0.16 -12.86 -15.47
N ALA A 218 -0.22 -12.16 -14.33
CA ALA A 218 -0.36 -12.81 -13.02
C ALA A 218 -1.70 -13.55 -12.92
N MET A 219 -2.78 -12.94 -13.39
CA MET A 219 -4.13 -13.52 -13.39
C MET A 219 -4.18 -14.83 -14.17
N GLU A 220 -3.68 -14.86 -15.41
CA GLU A 220 -3.66 -16.07 -16.23
C GLU A 220 -2.84 -17.19 -15.58
N ARG A 221 -1.66 -16.87 -15.03
CA ARG A 221 -0.79 -17.85 -14.37
C ARG A 221 -1.44 -18.42 -13.11
N ILE A 222 -2.08 -17.58 -12.31
CA ILE A 222 -2.82 -17.98 -11.10
C ILE A 222 -4.00 -18.88 -11.48
N LEU A 223 -4.78 -18.50 -12.48
CA LEU A 223 -5.90 -19.30 -12.98
C LEU A 223 -5.43 -20.66 -13.49
N ARG A 224 -4.34 -20.72 -14.27
CA ARG A 224 -3.74 -21.99 -14.71
C ARG A 224 -3.33 -22.86 -13.53
N GLN A 225 -2.66 -22.30 -12.52
CA GLN A 225 -2.25 -23.06 -11.33
C GLN A 225 -3.45 -23.58 -10.53
N ARG A 226 -4.46 -22.73 -10.33
CA ARG A 226 -5.72 -23.08 -9.64
C ARG A 226 -6.48 -24.17 -10.41
N ALA A 227 -6.55 -24.09 -11.74
CA ALA A 227 -7.19 -25.08 -12.59
C ALA A 227 -6.55 -26.46 -12.45
N HIS A 228 -5.22 -26.56 -12.50
CA HIS A 228 -4.50 -27.82 -12.28
C HIS A 228 -4.76 -28.40 -10.88
N GLN A 229 -4.81 -27.55 -9.84
CA GLN A 229 -5.11 -28.01 -8.48
C GLN A 229 -6.55 -28.54 -8.37
N GLN A 230 -7.52 -27.88 -9.01
CA GLN A 230 -8.90 -28.33 -9.04
C GLN A 230 -9.09 -29.63 -9.83
N TRP A 231 -8.37 -29.78 -10.94
CA TRP A 231 -8.35 -31.01 -11.73
C TRP A 231 -7.94 -32.21 -10.87
N ARG A 232 -6.81 -32.09 -10.16
CA ARG A 232 -6.31 -33.12 -9.24
C ARG A 232 -7.27 -33.45 -8.09
N ARG A 233 -8.11 -32.49 -7.69
CA ARG A 233 -9.14 -32.65 -6.65
C ARG A 233 -10.46 -33.24 -7.19
N GLY A 234 -10.53 -33.58 -8.47
CA GLY A 234 -11.74 -34.11 -9.12
C GLY A 234 -12.81 -33.06 -9.42
N ARG A 235 -12.53 -31.76 -9.20
CA ARG A 235 -13.45 -30.66 -9.52
C ARG A 235 -13.29 -30.24 -10.99
N ARG A 236 -13.63 -31.17 -11.89
CA ARG A 236 -13.37 -31.08 -13.34
C ARG A 236 -14.02 -29.86 -14.00
N GLY A 237 -15.28 -29.57 -13.69
CA GLY A 237 -15.98 -28.43 -14.29
C GLY A 237 -15.34 -27.08 -13.93
N ALA A 238 -15.07 -26.87 -12.64
CA ALA A 238 -14.41 -25.66 -12.18
C ALA A 238 -13.00 -25.50 -12.80
N ALA A 239 -12.25 -26.60 -12.97
CA ALA A 239 -10.95 -26.57 -13.64
C ALA A 239 -11.05 -26.13 -15.11
N ILE A 240 -12.02 -26.64 -15.88
CA ILE A 240 -12.23 -26.23 -17.28
C ILE A 240 -12.62 -24.74 -17.35
N SER A 241 -13.48 -24.28 -16.44
CA SER A 241 -13.82 -22.85 -16.36
C SER A 241 -12.61 -21.97 -16.08
N ASP A 242 -11.75 -22.37 -15.14
CA ASP A 242 -10.53 -21.63 -14.79
C ASP A 242 -9.52 -21.65 -15.97
N PHE A 243 -9.38 -22.75 -16.71
CA PHE A 243 -8.54 -22.81 -17.93
C PHE A 243 -9.08 -21.90 -19.04
N ALA A 244 -10.39 -21.87 -19.24
CA ALA A 244 -11.02 -21.00 -20.23
C ALA A 244 -10.87 -19.52 -19.86
N GLN A 245 -11.02 -19.17 -18.58
CA GLN A 245 -10.77 -17.80 -18.09
C GLN A 245 -9.30 -17.40 -18.23
N ALA A 246 -8.37 -18.35 -18.14
CA ALA A 246 -6.95 -18.12 -18.39
C ALA A 246 -6.58 -18.03 -19.88
N ASN A 247 -7.56 -18.11 -20.78
CA ASN A 247 -7.38 -18.13 -22.24
C ASN A 247 -6.42 -19.25 -22.72
N ASP A 248 -6.42 -20.40 -22.02
CA ASP A 248 -5.58 -21.54 -22.34
C ASP A 248 -6.37 -22.60 -23.12
N ASP A 249 -6.67 -22.28 -24.38
CA ASP A 249 -7.43 -23.16 -25.29
C ASP A 249 -6.78 -24.54 -25.45
N ILE A 250 -5.45 -24.61 -25.38
CA ILE A 250 -4.70 -25.86 -25.50
C ILE A 250 -5.05 -26.77 -24.32
N GLN A 251 -5.02 -26.25 -23.09
CA GLN A 251 -5.37 -27.04 -21.91
C GLN A 251 -6.87 -27.38 -21.88
N VAL A 252 -7.75 -26.45 -22.26
CA VAL A 252 -9.19 -26.75 -22.38
C VAL A 252 -9.42 -27.91 -23.34
N ALA A 253 -8.78 -27.90 -24.51
CA ALA A 253 -8.87 -28.99 -25.48
C ALA A 253 -8.30 -30.31 -24.94
N ALA A 254 -7.12 -30.28 -24.30
CA ALA A 254 -6.47 -31.46 -23.74
C ALA A 254 -7.33 -32.13 -22.66
N VAL A 255 -7.84 -31.34 -21.74
CA VAL A 255 -8.71 -31.79 -20.65
C VAL A 255 -10.04 -32.35 -21.18
N CYS A 256 -10.64 -31.69 -22.18
CA CYS A 256 -11.86 -32.20 -22.82
C CYS A 256 -11.60 -33.54 -23.55
N ASN A 257 -10.43 -33.69 -24.19
CA ASN A 257 -10.05 -34.94 -24.84
C ASN A 257 -9.82 -36.06 -23.82
N GLU A 258 -9.23 -35.76 -22.65
CA GLU A 258 -9.09 -36.73 -21.56
C GLU A 258 -10.46 -37.26 -21.10
N LEU A 259 -11.43 -36.37 -20.88
CA LEU A 259 -12.81 -36.76 -20.54
C LEU A 259 -13.49 -37.60 -21.63
N TRP A 260 -13.22 -37.26 -22.90
CA TRP A 260 -13.72 -38.03 -24.03
C TRP A 260 -13.12 -39.44 -24.08
N GLN A 261 -11.81 -39.57 -23.88
CA GLN A 261 -11.12 -40.86 -23.86
C GLN A 261 -11.62 -41.75 -22.71
N GLU A 262 -11.80 -41.18 -21.51
CA GLU A 262 -12.41 -41.92 -20.38
C GLU A 262 -13.79 -42.49 -20.73
N TYR A 263 -14.60 -41.74 -21.49
CA TYR A 263 -15.89 -42.22 -21.97
C TYR A 263 -15.74 -43.33 -23.01
N LEU A 264 -14.80 -43.22 -23.95
CA LEU A 264 -14.54 -44.26 -24.94
C LEU A 264 -14.09 -45.58 -24.30
N GLU A 265 -13.30 -45.51 -23.23
CA GLU A 265 -12.81 -46.68 -22.49
C GLU A 265 -13.88 -47.30 -21.59
N SER A 266 -14.64 -46.48 -20.87
CA SER A 266 -15.63 -46.97 -19.88
C SER A 266 -17.01 -47.25 -20.48
N GLY A 267 -17.36 -46.60 -21.58
CA GLY A 267 -18.72 -46.56 -22.14
C GLY A 267 -19.74 -45.86 -21.25
N GLN A 268 -19.32 -45.18 -20.19
CA GLN A 268 -20.19 -44.49 -19.23
C GLN A 268 -19.92 -42.99 -19.23
N LEU A 269 -20.99 -42.20 -19.15
CA LEU A 269 -20.89 -40.75 -19.15
C LEU A 269 -20.45 -40.20 -17.77
N THR A 270 -19.16 -40.31 -17.46
CA THR A 270 -18.57 -39.87 -16.18
C THR A 270 -18.45 -38.35 -16.05
N TYR A 271 -18.47 -37.62 -17.17
CA TYR A 271 -18.21 -36.17 -17.20
C TYR A 271 -19.46 -35.28 -17.22
N GLY A 272 -20.68 -35.85 -17.18
CA GLY A 272 -21.92 -35.07 -17.34
C GLY A 272 -22.03 -33.89 -16.37
N SER A 273 -21.78 -34.14 -15.08
CA SER A 273 -21.80 -33.13 -14.02
C SER A 273 -20.68 -32.09 -14.12
N ALA A 274 -19.55 -32.44 -14.74
CA ALA A 274 -18.45 -31.52 -14.97
C ALA A 274 -18.83 -30.51 -16.06
N ILE A 275 -19.51 -30.95 -17.12
CA ILE A 275 -19.91 -30.09 -18.24
C ILE A 275 -21.09 -29.18 -17.88
N ASP A 276 -22.02 -29.64 -17.02
CA ASP A 276 -23.11 -28.81 -16.50
C ASP A 276 -22.63 -27.52 -15.85
N GLY A 277 -21.50 -27.58 -15.14
CA GLY A 277 -20.89 -26.41 -14.49
C GLY A 277 -20.20 -25.43 -15.45
N VAL A 278 -20.11 -25.75 -16.74
CA VAL A 278 -19.22 -25.08 -17.71
C VAL A 278 -19.97 -24.67 -18.99
N LEU A 279 -21.30 -24.76 -19.01
CA LEU A 279 -22.14 -24.44 -20.17
C LEU A 279 -21.98 -23.00 -20.71
N GLY A 280 -21.41 -22.09 -19.91
CA GLY A 280 -21.08 -20.71 -20.35
C GLY A 280 -19.76 -20.56 -21.11
N VAL A 281 -18.92 -21.60 -21.17
CA VAL A 281 -17.62 -21.54 -21.84
C VAL A 281 -17.77 -21.79 -23.34
N VAL A 282 -17.32 -20.83 -24.13
CA VAL A 282 -17.36 -20.89 -25.59
C VAL A 282 -16.07 -21.54 -26.10
N HIS A 283 -16.02 -22.87 -26.08
CA HIS A 283 -14.92 -23.64 -26.68
C HIS A 283 -15.47 -24.84 -27.47
N PRO A 284 -15.01 -25.11 -28.72
CA PRO A 284 -15.59 -26.15 -29.57
C PRO A 284 -15.62 -27.54 -28.91
N ARG A 285 -14.57 -27.89 -28.14
CA ARG A 285 -14.50 -29.18 -27.44
C ARG A 285 -15.47 -29.28 -26.27
N VAL A 286 -15.74 -28.18 -25.58
CA VAL A 286 -16.72 -28.14 -24.49
C VAL A 286 -18.14 -28.25 -25.07
N GLN A 287 -18.40 -27.53 -26.17
CA GLN A 287 -19.67 -27.62 -26.89
C GLN A 287 -19.94 -29.03 -27.42
N PHE A 288 -18.93 -29.68 -28.00
CA PHE A 288 -19.02 -31.08 -28.42
C PHE A 288 -19.42 -32.00 -27.25
N LEU A 289 -18.73 -31.92 -26.11
CA LEU A 289 -19.04 -32.77 -24.95
C LEU A 289 -20.44 -32.50 -24.40
N ALA A 290 -20.88 -31.24 -24.39
CA ALA A 290 -22.24 -30.87 -23.95
C ALA A 290 -23.31 -31.46 -24.88
N LEU A 291 -23.19 -31.25 -26.19
CA LEU A 291 -24.13 -31.78 -27.18
C LEU A 291 -24.13 -33.32 -27.19
N TYR A 292 -22.96 -33.94 -27.00
CA TYR A 292 -22.86 -35.40 -26.98
C TYR A 292 -23.48 -36.01 -25.72
N ARG A 293 -23.33 -35.37 -24.55
CA ARG A 293 -24.10 -35.73 -23.35
C ARG A 293 -25.60 -35.64 -23.63
N ASP A 294 -26.06 -34.52 -24.17
CA ASP A 294 -27.49 -34.30 -24.41
C ASP A 294 -28.06 -35.37 -25.36
N PHE A 295 -27.29 -35.74 -26.39
CA PHE A 295 -27.56 -36.88 -27.25
C PHE A 295 -27.65 -38.19 -26.45
N HIS A 296 -26.63 -38.52 -25.66
CA HIS A 296 -26.55 -39.78 -24.91
C HIS A 296 -27.72 -39.91 -23.92
N GLU A 297 -28.06 -38.86 -23.19
CA GLU A 297 -29.20 -38.84 -22.28
C GLU A 297 -30.53 -39.01 -22.98
N ALA A 298 -30.76 -38.28 -24.08
CA ALA A 298 -31.99 -38.40 -24.88
C ALA A 298 -32.11 -39.79 -25.52
N TYR A 299 -30.99 -40.38 -25.96
CA TYR A 299 -30.94 -41.73 -26.51
C TYR A 299 -31.33 -42.78 -25.46
N VAL A 300 -30.78 -42.69 -24.25
CA VAL A 300 -31.14 -43.57 -23.11
C VAL A 300 -32.63 -43.43 -22.76
N LYS A 301 -33.19 -42.21 -22.82
CA LYS A 301 -34.61 -41.91 -22.60
C LYS A 301 -35.53 -42.32 -23.76
N ARG A 302 -34.98 -42.85 -24.87
CA ARG A 302 -35.68 -43.19 -26.13
C ARG A 302 -36.34 -41.99 -26.85
N GLU A 303 -35.88 -40.78 -26.59
CA GLU A 303 -36.33 -39.56 -27.26
C GLU A 303 -35.58 -39.34 -28.58
N LEU A 304 -35.79 -40.24 -29.53
CA LEU A 304 -34.97 -40.33 -30.77
C LEU A 304 -34.96 -39.04 -31.60
N LYS A 305 -36.04 -38.25 -31.57
CA LYS A 305 -36.10 -36.97 -32.30
C LYS A 305 -35.15 -35.93 -31.70
N VAL A 306 -35.06 -35.85 -30.38
CA VAL A 306 -34.18 -34.92 -29.67
C VAL A 306 -32.73 -35.36 -29.83
N ALA A 307 -32.47 -36.66 -29.64
CA ALA A 307 -31.16 -37.26 -29.88
C ALA A 307 -30.66 -37.03 -31.32
N GLY A 308 -31.51 -37.24 -32.31
CA GLY A 308 -31.17 -37.01 -33.72
C GLY A 308 -30.86 -35.54 -34.03
N LYS A 309 -31.55 -34.60 -33.38
CA LYS A 309 -31.27 -33.16 -33.53
C LYS A 309 -29.90 -32.80 -32.95
N ALA A 310 -29.56 -33.29 -31.76
CA ALA A 310 -28.25 -33.05 -31.14
C ALA A 310 -27.09 -33.61 -31.99
N LEU A 311 -27.23 -34.81 -32.56
CA LEU A 311 -26.25 -35.36 -33.51
C LEU A 311 -26.11 -34.51 -34.78
N LEU A 312 -27.23 -34.04 -35.33
CA LEU A 312 -27.21 -33.18 -36.50
C LEU A 312 -26.45 -31.89 -36.21
N GLU A 313 -26.65 -31.28 -35.04
CA GLU A 313 -25.93 -30.08 -34.60
C GLU A 313 -24.42 -30.34 -34.48
N ILE A 314 -24.01 -31.49 -33.93
CA ILE A 314 -22.58 -31.89 -33.87
C ILE A 314 -21.99 -32.03 -35.27
N LEU A 315 -22.69 -32.70 -36.19
CA LEU A 315 -22.21 -32.98 -37.55
C LEU A 315 -22.15 -31.72 -38.42
N VAL A 316 -23.19 -30.89 -38.37
CA VAL A 316 -23.27 -29.64 -39.13
C VAL A 316 -22.28 -28.61 -38.59
N GLY A 317 -22.05 -28.59 -37.27
CA GLY A 317 -21.12 -27.68 -36.63
C GLY A 317 -19.64 -28.05 -36.75
N GLU A 318 -19.30 -29.18 -37.38
CA GLU A 318 -17.92 -29.74 -37.44
C GLU A 318 -17.25 -29.83 -36.06
N LEU A 319 -18.04 -29.99 -35.00
CA LEU A 319 -17.57 -29.96 -33.60
C LEU A 319 -16.92 -31.29 -33.18
N ALA A 320 -17.11 -32.34 -33.97
CA ALA A 320 -16.60 -33.67 -33.68
C ALA A 320 -15.05 -33.70 -33.70
N PRO A 321 -14.41 -34.22 -32.63
CA PRO A 321 -13.00 -34.60 -32.66
C PRO A 321 -12.70 -35.51 -33.86
N ARG A 322 -11.55 -35.34 -34.52
CA ARG A 322 -11.10 -36.29 -35.56
C ARG A 322 -11.06 -37.72 -35.04
N ASP A 323 -10.61 -37.90 -33.80
CA ASP A 323 -10.56 -39.19 -33.11
C ASP A 323 -11.95 -39.78 -32.79
N ALA A 324 -13.00 -38.95 -32.73
CA ALA A 324 -14.38 -39.40 -32.53
C ALA A 324 -15.00 -39.97 -33.81
N CYS A 325 -14.54 -39.52 -34.98
CA CYS A 325 -14.94 -40.07 -36.28
C CYS A 325 -14.28 -41.43 -36.58
N GLU A 326 -13.21 -41.78 -35.88
CA GLU A 326 -12.44 -43.03 -36.05
C GLU A 326 -12.78 -44.11 -34.99
N GLY A 327 -13.86 -43.94 -34.22
CA GLY A 327 -14.33 -44.95 -33.26
C GLY A 327 -14.60 -46.32 -33.90
N PRO A 328 -14.51 -47.43 -33.12
CA PRO A 328 -14.31 -48.78 -33.65
C PRO A 328 -15.52 -49.26 -34.45
N ILE A 329 -15.46 -49.10 -35.77
CA ILE A 329 -16.30 -49.84 -36.72
C ILE A 329 -15.77 -51.28 -36.73
N GLY A 330 -16.08 -52.04 -35.69
CA GLY A 330 -15.50 -53.36 -35.50
C GLY A 330 -15.94 -54.08 -34.23
N GLY A 331 -17.24 -54.25 -34.02
CA GLY A 331 -17.72 -55.08 -32.92
C GLY A 331 -19.19 -55.45 -33.00
N ARG A 332 -19.44 -56.73 -33.31
CA ARG A 332 -20.67 -57.52 -33.03
C ARG A 332 -21.75 -57.56 -34.12
N GLY A 333 -21.41 -58.23 -35.21
CA GLY A 333 -22.33 -59.15 -35.90
C GLY A 333 -22.02 -60.59 -35.50
N ALA A 334 -22.38 -61.02 -34.29
CA ALA A 334 -22.43 -62.43 -33.92
C ALA A 334 -23.80 -62.70 -33.30
N VAL A 335 -24.77 -62.85 -34.19
CA VAL A 335 -26.11 -63.33 -33.89
C VAL A 335 -26.00 -64.79 -33.48
N ALA A 336 -26.53 -65.10 -32.30
CA ALA A 336 -26.80 -66.45 -31.85
C ALA A 336 -27.68 -67.18 -32.88
N GLY A 337 -27.08 -68.14 -33.58
CA GLY A 337 -27.79 -69.16 -34.36
C GLY A 337 -27.98 -70.40 -33.51
N ARG A 338 -29.24 -70.68 -33.18
CA ARG A 338 -29.70 -71.98 -32.67
C ARG A 338 -29.36 -73.08 -33.68
N GLN A 339 -28.74 -74.17 -33.21
CA GLN A 339 -29.22 -75.55 -33.32
C GLN A 339 -28.45 -76.42 -32.33
#